data_AF-A0A7C4QAY0-F1
#
_entry.id   AF-A0A7C4QAY0-F1
#
_cell.length_a   1.000
_cell.length_b   1.000
_cell.length_c   1.000
_cell.angle_alpha   90.00
_cell.angle_beta   90.00
_cell.angle_gamma   90.00
#
_symmetry.space_group_name_H-M   'P 1'
#
loop_
_entity.id
_entity.type
_entity.pdbx_description
1 polymer ?
#
loop_
_entity_poly.entity_id
_entity_poly.type
_entity_poly.pdbx_seq_one_letter_code
_entity_poly.pdbx_strand_id
1 'polypeptide(L)'
;MFKKFTSIVFSLLLVALFANNIAQADVDIEKVRATLPKLLGANNAGTEFVFGFHPCWEEYGANNALRIYVSSPVQTQVSLTIPYFSEEPYLIKTTKPNDIIEFVLAPAVGQPYTRGAGGQTSTLKPTQVWPGRGIIIKADAPIIAYGVTRYQYTSDGFLAVPTHALSKTYIISAYRETANFQAQSLTPYADIIGVFDKTRVTFHIGGNNATTVRTIDDKKWRPYDVLRADLNRGDFWLIASEGPQSDIGGSYVTANKPIAVLSGSHCAYIPTSVSACDFIIEQELPVIAWGKKYHVTNIVDRKKASVIRMFAKEPNTIWGYAK
;
A
#
# COMPACT_ATOMS: atom_id res chain seq x y z
N MET A 1 -34.70 -50.35 28.68
CA MET A 1 -33.27 -50.23 29.06
C MET A 1 -32.28 -50.68 27.96
N PHE A 2 -32.70 -50.88 26.70
CA PHE A 2 -31.85 -51.49 25.65
C PHE A 2 -31.71 -50.66 24.35
N LYS A 3 -32.00 -49.34 24.38
CA LYS A 3 -31.84 -48.44 23.21
C LYS A 3 -30.78 -47.34 23.38
N LYS A 4 -30.19 -47.17 24.57
CA LYS A 4 -29.13 -46.19 24.82
C LYS A 4 -27.71 -46.76 24.72
N PHE A 5 -27.55 -48.08 24.66
CA PHE A 5 -26.22 -48.72 24.61
C PHE A 5 -25.67 -48.89 23.19
N THR A 6 -26.52 -49.03 22.17
CA THR A 6 -26.10 -49.18 20.76
C THR A 6 -25.62 -47.87 20.12
N SER A 7 -26.06 -46.70 20.60
CA SER A 7 -25.64 -45.40 20.07
C SER A 7 -24.27 -44.93 20.60
N ILE A 8 -23.78 -45.51 21.70
CA ILE A 8 -22.48 -45.16 22.30
C ILE A 8 -21.36 -45.98 21.66
N VAL A 9 -21.62 -47.24 21.30
CA VAL A 9 -20.63 -48.11 20.65
C VAL A 9 -20.36 -47.71 19.20
N PHE A 10 -21.36 -47.18 18.48
CA PHE A 10 -21.17 -46.68 17.10
C PHE A 10 -20.42 -45.33 17.06
N SER A 11 -20.62 -44.49 18.08
CA SER A 11 -19.92 -43.20 18.21
C SER A 11 -18.44 -43.37 18.60
N LEU A 12 -18.11 -44.39 19.41
CA LEU A 12 -16.72 -44.71 19.76
C LEU A 12 -15.95 -45.39 18.62
N LEU A 13 -16.62 -46.17 17.75
CA LEU A 13 -15.98 -46.72 16.55
C LEU A 13 -15.73 -45.69 15.45
N LEU A 14 -16.57 -44.65 15.31
CA LEU A 14 -16.29 -43.56 14.37
C LEU A 14 -15.12 -42.68 14.82
N VAL A 15 -14.97 -42.43 16.13
CA VAL A 15 -13.82 -41.66 16.66
C VAL A 15 -12.51 -42.45 16.52
N ALA A 16 -12.53 -43.78 16.62
CA ALA A 16 -11.36 -44.63 16.39
C ALA A 16 -10.95 -44.71 14.90
N LEU A 17 -11.88 -44.51 13.96
CA LEU A 17 -11.58 -44.51 12.51
C LEU A 17 -11.07 -43.17 11.99
N PHE A 18 -11.33 -42.06 12.68
CA PHE A 18 -10.71 -40.75 12.40
C PHE A 18 -9.38 -40.53 13.13
N ALA A 19 -9.05 -41.34 14.15
CA ALA A 19 -7.77 -41.26 14.86
C ALA A 19 -6.58 -41.85 14.08
N ASN A 20 -6.84 -42.68 13.06
CA ASN A 20 -5.77 -43.39 12.33
C ASN A 20 -5.36 -42.76 10.99
N ASN A 21 -5.89 -41.59 10.62
CA ASN A 21 -5.49 -40.88 9.39
C ASN A 21 -5.00 -39.44 9.62
N ILE A 22 -4.78 -39.02 10.86
CA ILE A 22 -3.87 -37.91 11.13
C ILE A 22 -2.46 -38.51 11.15
N ALA A 23 -1.97 -38.84 9.95
CA ALA A 23 -0.55 -38.98 9.72
C ALA A 23 0.07 -37.61 10.01
N GLN A 24 0.49 -37.45 11.27
CA GLN A 24 1.63 -36.69 11.74
C GLN A 24 2.20 -35.72 10.69
N ALA A 25 1.53 -34.58 10.50
CA ALA A 25 2.28 -33.36 10.23
C ALA A 25 2.97 -33.05 11.55
N ASP A 26 4.19 -33.59 11.73
CA ASP A 26 5.08 -33.10 12.77
C ASP A 26 5.22 -31.59 12.52
N VAL A 27 4.46 -30.81 13.30
CA VAL A 27 4.69 -29.38 13.42
C VAL A 27 6.06 -29.29 14.07
N ASP A 28 7.08 -29.17 13.24
CA ASP A 28 8.45 -29.01 13.67
C ASP A 28 8.51 -27.75 14.56
N ILE A 29 8.48 -27.98 15.87
CA ILE A 29 8.40 -26.94 16.89
C ILE A 29 9.64 -26.06 16.82
N GLU A 30 10.79 -26.57 16.38
CA GLU A 30 11.98 -25.75 16.16
C GLU A 30 11.82 -24.83 14.96
N LYS A 31 11.24 -25.32 13.85
CA LYS A 31 10.92 -24.51 12.68
C LYS A 31 9.84 -23.47 12.97
N VAL A 32 8.82 -23.82 13.75
CA VAL A 32 7.80 -22.88 14.23
C VAL A 32 8.41 -21.87 15.21
N ARG A 33 9.28 -22.27 16.13
CA ARG A 33 10.00 -21.35 17.04
C ARG A 33 10.96 -20.43 16.27
N ALA A 34 11.61 -20.93 15.21
CA ALA A 34 12.48 -20.14 14.34
C ALA A 34 11.70 -19.15 13.44
N THR A 35 10.46 -19.48 13.08
CA THR A 35 9.57 -18.58 12.31
C THR A 35 8.64 -17.74 13.17
N LEU A 36 8.45 -18.06 14.46
CA LEU A 36 7.56 -17.37 15.38
C LEU A 36 7.87 -15.87 15.49
N PRO A 37 9.13 -15.43 15.64
CA PRO A 37 9.46 -14.01 15.67
C PRO A 37 9.06 -13.29 14.37
N LYS A 38 9.17 -14.00 13.24
CA LYS A 38 8.78 -13.51 11.91
C LYS A 38 7.26 -13.48 11.71
N LEU A 39 6.53 -14.40 12.34
CA LEU A 39 5.06 -14.48 12.32
C LEU A 39 4.40 -13.50 13.30
N LEU A 40 4.98 -13.32 14.49
CA LEU A 40 4.50 -12.38 15.51
C LEU A 40 4.75 -10.92 15.09
N GLY A 41 5.84 -10.65 14.36
CA GLY A 41 6.14 -9.33 13.79
C GLY A 41 5.52 -9.06 12.40
N ALA A 42 4.75 -10.00 11.84
CA ALA A 42 4.08 -9.85 10.54
C ALA A 42 2.56 -9.79 10.72
N ASN A 43 2.12 -8.90 11.61
CA ASN A 43 0.71 -8.57 11.76
C ASN A 43 0.49 -7.09 11.40
N ASN A 44 -0.75 -6.71 11.13
CA ASN A 44 -1.09 -5.34 10.72
C ASN A 44 -1.29 -4.40 11.90
N ALA A 45 -1.05 -4.86 13.13
CA ALA A 45 -1.16 -4.09 14.35
C ALA A 45 0.22 -3.59 14.78
N GLY A 46 0.34 -2.29 15.08
CA GLY A 46 1.59 -1.70 15.51
C GLY A 46 1.38 -0.43 16.32
N THR A 47 2.45 0.10 16.88
CA THR A 47 2.45 1.35 17.64
C THR A 47 2.94 2.54 16.82
N GLU A 48 3.45 2.30 15.61
CA GLU A 48 3.97 3.35 14.75
C GLU A 48 3.77 3.01 13.27
N PHE A 49 3.33 4.00 12.50
CA PHE A 49 3.09 3.91 11.06
C PHE A 49 3.65 5.16 10.39
N VAL A 50 4.26 4.96 9.21
CA VAL A 50 4.73 6.04 8.34
C VAL A 50 4.20 5.76 6.95
N PHE A 51 3.48 6.70 6.37
CA PHE A 51 2.87 6.59 5.03
C PHE A 51 2.59 7.99 4.46
N GLY A 52 1.93 8.06 3.31
CA GLY A 52 1.49 9.32 2.73
C GLY A 52 0.33 9.12 1.76
N PHE A 53 -0.08 10.22 1.13
CA PHE A 53 -1.04 10.20 0.02
C PHE A 53 -0.42 10.97 -1.15
N HIS A 54 -0.39 10.37 -2.34
CA HIS A 54 -0.08 11.12 -3.55
C HIS A 54 -1.31 11.87 -4.07
N PRO A 55 -1.15 12.78 -5.05
CA PRO A 55 -2.25 13.56 -5.58
C PRO A 55 -3.35 12.68 -6.19
N CYS A 56 -4.59 12.99 -5.85
CA CYS A 56 -5.81 12.37 -6.39
C CYS A 56 -6.50 13.31 -7.37
N TRP A 57 -7.20 12.75 -8.37
CA TRP A 57 -8.11 13.53 -9.20
C TRP A 57 -9.12 14.28 -8.33
N GLU A 58 -9.11 15.62 -8.40
CA GLU A 58 -9.86 16.47 -7.50
C GLU A 58 -10.92 17.26 -8.26
N GLU A 59 -12.18 16.82 -8.21
CA GLU A 59 -13.30 17.69 -8.59
C GLU A 59 -13.68 18.60 -7.42
N TYR A 60 -14.20 19.80 -7.71
CA TYR A 60 -14.70 20.69 -6.66
C TYR A 60 -15.81 19.98 -5.85
N GLY A 61 -15.55 19.75 -4.57
CA GLY A 61 -16.48 19.10 -3.66
C GLY A 61 -16.21 19.49 -2.21
N ALA A 62 -17.26 19.86 -1.48
CA ALA A 62 -17.16 20.36 -0.11
C ALA A 62 -16.59 19.34 0.90
N ASN A 63 -16.51 18.06 0.52
CA ASN A 63 -16.14 16.94 1.39
C ASN A 63 -14.86 16.22 0.96
N ASN A 64 -14.07 16.78 0.04
CA ASN A 64 -12.79 16.20 -0.35
C ASN A 64 -11.86 16.15 0.86
N ALA A 65 -11.52 14.94 1.30
CA ALA A 65 -10.68 14.75 2.47
C ALA A 65 -9.85 13.47 2.38
N LEU A 66 -8.73 13.50 3.10
CA LEU A 66 -7.92 12.33 3.41
C LEU A 66 -8.34 11.88 4.82
N ARG A 67 -8.73 10.62 4.95
CA ARG A 67 -9.28 10.05 6.17
C ARG A 67 -8.36 8.93 6.63
N ILE A 68 -7.97 8.96 7.90
CA ILE A 68 -7.17 7.91 8.53
C ILE A 68 -8.03 7.30 9.62
N TYR A 69 -8.46 6.06 9.40
CA TYR A 69 -9.24 5.29 10.36
C TYR A 69 -8.31 4.47 11.24
N VAL A 70 -8.51 4.54 12.55
CA VAL A 70 -7.69 3.83 13.53
C VAL A 70 -8.58 3.06 14.48
N SER A 71 -8.25 1.79 14.71
CA SER A 71 -8.94 0.92 15.67
C SER A 71 -7.93 0.23 16.60
N SER A 72 -8.33 -0.05 17.83
CA SER A 72 -7.53 -0.80 18.80
C SER A 72 -8.43 -1.65 19.71
N PRO A 73 -8.00 -2.85 20.16
CA PRO A 73 -8.74 -3.61 21.17
C PRO A 73 -8.70 -2.98 22.57
N VAL A 74 -7.86 -1.96 22.79
CA VAL A 74 -7.70 -1.26 24.07
C VAL A 74 -7.84 0.24 23.88
N GLN A 75 -8.08 0.96 24.98
CA GLN A 75 -8.02 2.41 24.98
C GLN A 75 -6.55 2.84 24.93
N THR A 76 -6.18 3.63 23.93
CA THR A 76 -4.82 4.18 23.76
C THR A 76 -4.87 5.55 23.10
N GLN A 77 -3.91 6.41 23.46
CA GLN A 77 -3.72 7.69 22.79
C GLN A 77 -3.02 7.45 21.44
N VAL A 78 -3.49 8.15 20.42
CA VAL A 78 -2.96 8.11 19.06
C VAL A 78 -2.66 9.53 18.62
N SER A 79 -1.42 9.78 18.22
CA SER A 79 -0.94 11.06 17.72
C SER A 79 -0.63 10.97 16.23
N LEU A 80 -1.05 12.00 15.48
CA LEU A 80 -0.70 12.20 14.07
C LEU A 80 0.24 13.40 13.95
N THR A 81 1.38 13.21 13.32
CA THR A 81 2.39 14.25 13.06
C THR A 81 2.69 14.34 11.56
N ILE A 82 2.89 15.56 11.06
CA ILE A 82 3.39 15.85 9.72
C ILE A 82 4.61 16.77 9.89
N PRO A 83 5.84 16.24 9.84
CA PRO A 83 7.06 16.98 10.21
C PRO A 83 7.27 18.30 9.45
N TYR A 84 6.73 18.43 8.24
CA TYR A 84 6.76 19.67 7.46
C TYR A 84 6.14 20.87 8.21
N PHE A 85 5.10 20.65 9.02
CA PHE A 85 4.42 21.72 9.75
C PHE A 85 4.96 21.89 11.17
N SER A 86 5.25 20.78 11.86
CA SER A 86 5.74 20.76 13.22
C SER A 86 6.25 19.36 13.59
N GLU A 87 7.22 19.30 14.49
CA GLU A 87 7.63 18.05 15.16
C GLU A 87 6.61 17.60 16.22
N GLU A 88 5.79 18.53 16.72
CA GLU A 88 4.72 18.23 17.66
C GLU A 88 3.52 17.58 16.95
N PRO A 89 2.75 16.72 17.63
CA PRO A 89 1.52 16.15 17.08
C PRO A 89 0.56 17.22 16.54
N TYR A 90 0.19 17.08 15.27
CA TYR A 90 -0.81 17.91 14.60
C TYR A 90 -2.21 17.63 15.16
N LEU A 91 -2.52 16.36 15.44
CA LEU A 91 -3.77 15.92 16.05
C LEU A 91 -3.49 14.80 17.05
N ILE A 92 -4.22 14.79 18.17
CA ILE A 92 -4.19 13.73 19.17
C ILE A 92 -5.62 13.28 19.45
N LYS A 93 -5.86 11.97 19.45
CA LYS A 93 -7.16 11.37 19.78
C LYS A 93 -6.96 10.13 20.64
N THR A 94 -7.98 9.77 21.41
CA THR A 94 -7.98 8.55 22.21
C THR A 94 -8.96 7.55 21.59
N THR A 95 -8.50 6.32 21.36
CA THR A 95 -9.35 5.23 20.87
C THR A 95 -10.32 4.76 21.93
N LYS A 96 -11.46 4.19 21.51
CA LYS A 96 -12.30 3.35 22.38
C LYS A 96 -12.06 1.89 21.97
N PRO A 97 -11.98 0.95 22.93
CA PRO A 97 -11.80 -0.47 22.63
C PRO A 97 -12.79 -0.99 21.58
N ASN A 98 -12.28 -1.60 20.52
CA ASN A 98 -13.04 -2.18 19.41
C ASN A 98 -13.94 -1.18 18.63
N ASP A 99 -13.64 0.12 18.74
CA ASP A 99 -14.29 1.18 17.96
C ASP A 99 -13.26 1.83 17.01
N ILE A 100 -13.76 2.63 16.07
CA ILE A 100 -12.93 3.35 15.10
C ILE A 100 -12.92 4.84 15.44
N ILE A 101 -11.72 5.40 15.55
CA ILE A 101 -11.52 6.85 15.50
C ILE A 101 -11.07 7.27 14.11
N GLU A 102 -11.34 8.50 13.75
CA GLU A 102 -10.99 9.05 12.44
C GLU A 102 -10.17 10.32 12.58
N PHE A 103 -9.05 10.42 11.87
CA PHE A 103 -8.39 11.69 11.57
C PHE A 103 -8.80 12.15 10.17
N VAL A 104 -9.13 13.43 10.03
CA VAL A 104 -9.55 14.02 8.76
C VAL A 104 -8.57 15.14 8.43
N LEU A 105 -7.91 15.03 7.27
CA LEU A 105 -6.98 16.03 6.76
C LEU A 105 -7.52 16.61 5.45
N ALA A 106 -7.33 17.90 5.26
CA ALA A 106 -7.52 18.52 3.96
C ALA A 106 -6.45 18.02 2.97
N PRO A 107 -6.76 17.92 1.66
CA PRO A 107 -5.80 17.54 0.61
C PRO A 107 -4.44 18.26 0.71
N ALA A 108 -4.47 19.59 0.83
CA ALA A 108 -3.27 20.42 0.89
C ALA A 108 -2.37 20.16 2.13
N VAL A 109 -2.94 19.55 3.18
CA VAL A 109 -2.24 19.19 4.42
C VAL A 109 -1.57 17.82 4.26
N GLY A 110 -2.30 16.80 3.79
CA GLY A 110 -1.81 15.42 3.77
C GLY A 110 -1.16 14.94 2.47
N GLN A 111 -1.22 15.71 1.38
CA GLN A 111 -0.52 15.42 0.12
C GLN A 111 0.70 16.34 -0.06
N PRO A 112 1.77 15.89 -0.74
CA PRO A 112 2.91 16.75 -1.08
C PRO A 112 2.50 18.01 -1.85
N TYR A 113 1.56 17.87 -2.78
CA TYR A 113 0.87 18.95 -3.50
C TYR A 113 -0.50 18.47 -3.99
N THR A 114 -1.39 19.39 -4.37
CA THR A 114 -2.67 19.08 -5.02
C THR A 114 -2.59 19.38 -6.51
N ARG A 115 -3.37 18.65 -7.32
CA ARG A 115 -3.44 18.87 -8.78
C ARG A 115 -4.62 19.72 -9.22
N GLY A 116 -5.54 20.02 -8.31
CA GLY A 116 -6.77 20.73 -8.60
C GLY A 116 -7.65 20.01 -9.62
N ALA A 117 -8.64 20.74 -10.14
CA ALA A 117 -9.62 20.20 -11.06
C ALA A 117 -9.05 19.89 -12.46
N GLY A 118 -9.49 18.76 -13.01
CA GLY A 118 -9.27 18.40 -14.41
C GLY A 118 -7.91 17.77 -14.74
N GLY A 119 -7.03 17.54 -13.74
CA GLY A 119 -5.77 16.82 -13.95
C GLY A 119 -4.89 17.42 -15.05
N GLN A 120 -4.80 18.75 -15.10
CA GLN A 120 -4.06 19.45 -16.16
C GLN A 120 -2.58 19.06 -16.16
N THR A 121 -1.97 18.94 -17.35
CA THR A 121 -0.54 18.63 -17.49
C THR A 121 0.35 19.67 -16.80
N SER A 122 -0.06 20.94 -16.80
CA SER A 122 0.63 22.05 -16.14
C SER A 122 0.68 21.96 -14.61
N THR A 123 -0.22 21.20 -13.97
CA THR A 123 -0.26 21.04 -12.51
C THR A 123 0.63 19.89 -12.03
N LEU A 124 1.09 19.04 -12.94
CA LEU A 124 2.02 17.95 -12.62
C LEU A 124 3.39 18.53 -12.21
N LYS A 125 3.81 18.22 -10.98
CA LYS A 125 5.14 18.60 -10.49
C LYS A 125 6.18 17.55 -10.87
N PRO A 126 7.43 17.96 -11.17
CA PRO A 126 8.51 17.03 -11.41
C PRO A 126 8.76 16.16 -10.17
N THR A 127 9.39 15.01 -10.40
CA THR A 127 9.83 14.09 -9.36
C THR A 127 10.82 14.77 -8.43
N GLN A 128 10.50 14.79 -7.13
CA GLN A 128 11.31 15.43 -6.10
C GLN A 128 11.04 14.88 -4.71
N VAL A 129 11.98 15.13 -3.80
CA VAL A 129 11.78 14.92 -2.37
C VAL A 129 11.05 16.12 -1.80
N TRP A 130 9.95 15.87 -1.10
CA TRP A 130 9.18 16.84 -0.36
C TRP A 130 9.49 16.68 1.13
N PRO A 131 10.29 17.59 1.72
CA PRO A 131 10.77 17.41 3.09
C PRO A 131 9.63 17.35 4.10
N GLY A 132 9.66 16.36 4.99
CA GLY A 132 8.71 16.21 6.10
C GLY A 132 7.23 16.04 5.73
N ARG A 133 6.88 15.80 4.46
CA ARG A 133 5.47 15.70 4.00
C ARG A 133 4.82 14.33 4.27
N GLY A 134 5.59 13.36 4.76
CA GLY A 134 5.05 12.09 5.23
C GLY A 134 4.19 12.24 6.48
N ILE A 135 3.23 11.33 6.64
CA ILE A 135 2.35 11.27 7.81
C ILE A 135 2.89 10.20 8.76
N ILE A 136 3.03 10.57 10.03
CA ILE A 136 3.50 9.68 11.09
C ILE A 136 2.38 9.50 12.10
N ILE A 137 1.94 8.26 12.31
CA ILE A 137 1.02 7.89 13.39
C ILE A 137 1.82 7.18 14.47
N LYS A 138 1.60 7.56 15.72
CA LYS A 138 2.12 6.86 16.91
C LYS A 138 1.00 6.59 17.90
N ALA A 139 1.11 5.49 18.63
CA ALA A 139 0.18 5.11 19.68
C ALA A 139 0.92 4.42 20.84
N ASP A 140 0.36 4.54 22.05
CA ASP A 140 0.95 3.90 23.25
C ASP A 140 0.72 2.39 23.29
N ALA A 141 -0.27 1.88 22.56
CA ALA A 141 -0.60 0.47 22.42
C ALA A 141 -0.87 0.10 20.95
N PRO A 142 -0.79 -1.19 20.57
CA PRO A 142 -1.01 -1.61 19.18
C PRO A 142 -2.39 -1.18 18.63
N ILE A 143 -2.35 -0.58 17.46
CA ILE A 143 -3.51 -0.13 16.66
C ILE A 143 -3.43 -0.74 15.26
N ILE A 144 -4.54 -0.75 14.54
CA ILE A 144 -4.60 -0.97 13.08
C ILE A 144 -5.03 0.35 12.45
N ALA A 145 -4.41 0.74 11.34
CA ALA A 145 -4.69 1.99 10.63
C ALA A 145 -5.00 1.76 9.14
N TYR A 146 -5.97 2.52 8.60
CA TYR A 146 -6.30 2.56 7.18
C TYR A 146 -6.24 4.00 6.68
N GLY A 147 -5.63 4.22 5.51
CA GLY A 147 -5.67 5.50 4.82
C GLY A 147 -6.70 5.46 3.70
N VAL A 148 -7.55 6.48 3.61
CA VAL A 148 -8.59 6.59 2.56
C VAL A 148 -8.60 8.00 1.99
N THR A 149 -8.39 8.13 0.69
CA THR A 149 -8.69 9.36 -0.05
C THR A 149 -10.15 9.31 -0.45
N ARG A 150 -10.96 10.29 -0.01
CA ARG A 150 -12.38 10.34 -0.33
C ARG A 150 -12.76 11.69 -0.90
N TYR A 151 -12.79 11.77 -2.23
CA TYR A 151 -13.13 12.97 -2.97
C TYR A 151 -14.49 12.81 -3.66
N GLN A 152 -14.98 13.91 -4.20
CA GLN A 152 -16.16 13.91 -5.05
C GLN A 152 -15.92 13.00 -6.25
N TYR A 153 -16.79 12.00 -6.43
CA TYR A 153 -16.78 10.99 -7.50
C TYR A 153 -15.67 9.94 -7.51
N THR A 154 -14.65 10.04 -6.66
CA THR A 154 -13.55 9.07 -6.61
C THR A 154 -13.09 8.81 -5.18
N SER A 155 -12.77 7.57 -4.87
CA SER A 155 -12.19 7.18 -3.59
C SER A 155 -11.41 5.89 -3.69
N ASP A 156 -10.30 5.81 -2.97
CA ASP A 156 -9.59 4.55 -2.74
C ASP A 156 -8.81 4.63 -1.43
N GLY A 157 -8.30 3.50 -0.96
CA GLY A 157 -7.57 3.45 0.29
C GLY A 157 -6.72 2.20 0.45
N PHE A 158 -5.84 2.26 1.44
CA PHE A 158 -4.86 1.22 1.73
C PHE A 158 -4.89 0.85 3.21
N LEU A 159 -4.47 -0.38 3.52
CA LEU A 159 -4.14 -0.78 4.87
C LEU A 159 -2.74 -0.27 5.21
N ALA A 160 -2.61 0.53 6.26
CA ALA A 160 -1.31 1.04 6.66
C ALA A 160 -0.44 -0.08 7.26
N VAL A 161 0.78 -0.23 6.77
CA VAL A 161 1.74 -1.22 7.26
C VAL A 161 2.56 -0.61 8.41
N PRO A 162 2.62 -1.24 9.59
CA PRO A 162 3.36 -0.69 10.72
C PRO A 162 4.87 -0.71 10.47
N THR A 163 5.61 0.22 11.08
CA THR A 163 7.04 0.44 10.78
C THR A 163 7.92 -0.79 11.00
N HIS A 164 7.55 -1.65 11.97
CA HIS A 164 8.26 -2.90 12.25
C HIS A 164 8.07 -3.99 11.18
N ALA A 165 7.03 -3.88 10.34
CA ALA A 165 6.74 -4.80 9.24
C ALA A 165 7.25 -4.28 7.87
N LEU A 166 7.72 -3.03 7.81
CA LEU A 166 8.34 -2.45 6.61
C LEU A 166 9.74 -3.06 6.36
N SER A 167 10.21 -2.95 5.11
CA SER A 167 11.50 -3.48 4.69
C SER A 167 12.23 -2.50 3.77
N LYS A 168 13.28 -2.99 3.11
CA LYS A 168 14.19 -2.19 2.27
C LYS A 168 13.91 -2.34 0.77
N THR A 169 13.06 -3.28 0.38
CA THR A 169 12.94 -3.72 -1.01
C THR A 169 11.49 -3.88 -1.42
N TYR A 170 11.10 -3.19 -2.49
CA TYR A 170 9.73 -3.11 -2.99
C TYR A 170 9.71 -3.13 -4.52
N ILE A 171 8.54 -3.47 -5.06
CA ILE A 171 8.22 -3.31 -6.48
C ILE A 171 6.97 -2.44 -6.55
N ILE A 172 6.97 -1.49 -7.48
CA ILE A 172 5.86 -0.56 -7.69
C ILE A 172 4.75 -1.25 -8.51
N SER A 173 3.50 -1.15 -8.06
CA SER A 173 2.32 -1.73 -8.72
C SER A 173 1.32 -0.73 -9.34
N ALA A 174 1.78 0.49 -9.61
CA ALA A 174 1.02 1.58 -10.24
C ALA A 174 0.36 1.21 -11.59
N TYR A 175 -0.69 1.96 -11.98
CA TYR A 175 -1.43 1.73 -13.23
C TYR A 175 -1.12 2.72 -14.34
N ARG A 176 -1.08 2.22 -15.59
CA ARG A 176 -0.61 3.00 -16.75
C ARG A 176 -1.46 4.24 -17.03
N GLU A 177 -0.81 5.27 -17.53
CA GLU A 177 -1.42 6.48 -18.10
C GLU A 177 -2.26 6.13 -19.33
N THR A 178 -3.40 6.80 -19.50
CA THR A 178 -4.25 6.64 -20.70
C THR A 178 -4.56 7.94 -21.42
N ALA A 179 -4.30 9.11 -20.80
CA ALA A 179 -4.42 10.39 -21.46
C ALA A 179 -3.36 10.57 -22.56
N ASN A 180 -3.66 11.42 -23.52
CA ASN A 180 -2.74 11.79 -24.60
C ASN A 180 -1.65 12.78 -24.16
N PHE A 181 -1.67 13.22 -22.90
CA PHE A 181 -0.70 14.12 -22.30
C PHE A 181 -0.63 15.52 -22.98
N GLN A 182 -1.70 15.95 -23.66
CA GLN A 182 -1.79 17.29 -24.26
C GLN A 182 -2.31 18.30 -23.23
N ALA A 183 -3.59 18.16 -22.84
CA ALA A 183 -4.22 19.02 -21.82
C ALA A 183 -4.24 18.37 -20.44
N GLN A 184 -4.32 17.04 -20.37
CA GLN A 184 -4.53 16.29 -19.14
C GLN A 184 -3.49 15.17 -18.97
N SER A 185 -3.20 14.82 -17.72
CA SER A 185 -2.46 13.61 -17.36
C SER A 185 -3.12 12.90 -16.18
N LEU A 186 -3.14 11.57 -16.23
CA LEU A 186 -3.63 10.66 -15.21
C LEU A 186 -2.44 9.87 -14.63
N THR A 187 -1.44 10.65 -14.24
CA THR A 187 -0.08 10.24 -13.90
C THR A 187 -0.02 9.02 -12.96
N PRO A 188 0.71 7.97 -13.32
CA PRO A 188 1.14 6.91 -12.40
C PRO A 188 2.18 7.43 -11.39
N TYR A 189 2.00 7.10 -10.11
CA TYR A 189 2.88 7.55 -9.02
C TYR A 189 3.53 6.38 -8.28
N ALA A 190 4.74 6.65 -7.79
CA ALA A 190 5.41 5.88 -6.75
C ALA A 190 5.81 6.82 -5.60
N ASP A 191 5.43 6.45 -4.40
CA ASP A 191 5.62 7.24 -3.19
C ASP A 191 6.63 6.52 -2.32
N ILE A 192 7.74 7.16 -1.97
CA ILE A 192 8.75 6.56 -1.11
C ILE A 192 9.01 7.49 0.06
N ILE A 193 8.64 7.04 1.27
CA ILE A 193 8.72 7.84 2.48
C ILE A 193 9.80 7.30 3.41
N GLY A 194 10.67 8.20 3.88
CA GLY A 194 11.72 7.89 4.85
C GLY A 194 11.13 7.56 6.22
N VAL A 195 11.41 6.36 6.74
CA VAL A 195 11.01 5.96 8.10
C VAL A 195 12.05 6.41 9.14
N PHE A 196 13.31 6.48 8.71
CA PHE A 196 14.46 6.85 9.53
C PHE A 196 15.30 7.94 8.85
N ASP A 197 16.04 8.70 9.63
CA ASP A 197 16.99 9.68 9.08
C ASP A 197 18.11 9.02 8.28
N LYS A 198 18.68 9.77 7.33
CA LYS A 198 19.84 9.31 6.52
C LYS A 198 19.55 7.97 5.82
N THR A 199 18.36 7.85 5.25
CA THR A 199 17.94 6.71 4.46
C THR A 199 18.25 6.95 2.99
N ARG A 200 19.20 6.20 2.45
CA ARG A 200 19.56 6.28 1.03
C ARG A 200 18.70 5.32 0.24
N VAL A 201 17.94 5.85 -0.71
CA VAL A 201 17.04 5.10 -1.59
C VAL A 201 17.61 5.08 -3.00
N THR A 202 17.51 3.93 -3.65
CA THR A 202 17.81 3.71 -5.07
C THR A 202 16.55 3.22 -5.77
N PHE A 203 16.11 3.97 -6.77
CA PHE A 203 14.94 3.66 -7.59
C PHE A 203 15.39 3.26 -8.99
N HIS A 204 15.19 1.98 -9.33
CA HIS A 204 15.45 1.42 -10.65
C HIS A 204 14.17 1.56 -11.48
N ILE A 205 14.22 2.42 -12.50
CA ILE A 205 13.04 2.75 -13.29
C ILE A 205 12.63 1.54 -14.14
N GLY A 206 11.40 1.06 -13.91
CA GLY A 206 10.74 0.03 -14.69
C GLY A 206 9.70 0.64 -15.64
N GLY A 207 8.55 -0.01 -15.78
CA GLY A 207 7.48 0.43 -16.68
C GLY A 207 7.62 -0.10 -18.10
N ASN A 208 7.35 0.76 -19.07
CA ASN A 208 7.32 0.44 -20.50
C ASN A 208 8.15 1.45 -21.32
N ASN A 209 8.22 1.29 -22.64
CA ASN A 209 9.04 2.17 -23.49
C ASN A 209 8.59 3.66 -23.47
N ALA A 210 7.36 3.95 -23.04
CA ALA A 210 6.84 5.32 -22.94
C ALA A 210 7.16 5.96 -21.58
N THR A 211 7.63 5.20 -20.60
CA THR A 211 8.01 5.70 -19.27
C THR A 211 9.04 6.82 -19.38
N THR A 212 8.73 7.93 -18.72
CA THR A 212 9.63 9.06 -18.55
C THR A 212 9.49 9.56 -17.13
N VAL A 213 10.58 9.70 -16.40
CA VAL A 213 10.56 10.39 -15.11
C VAL A 213 11.33 11.70 -15.27
N ARG A 214 10.68 12.83 -15.00
CA ARG A 214 11.33 14.15 -15.04
C ARG A 214 11.66 14.62 -13.63
N THR A 215 12.90 15.03 -13.38
CA THR A 215 13.37 15.60 -12.11
C THR A 215 13.34 17.13 -12.13
N ILE A 216 13.60 17.76 -10.98
CA ILE A 216 13.52 19.24 -10.80
C ILE A 216 14.49 20.04 -11.68
N ASP A 217 15.57 19.40 -12.13
CA ASP A 217 16.56 19.93 -13.07
C ASP A 217 16.12 19.74 -14.54
N ASP A 218 14.84 19.38 -14.75
CA ASP A 218 14.22 19.01 -16.03
C ASP A 218 14.88 17.84 -16.77
N LYS A 219 15.80 17.12 -16.11
CA LYS A 219 16.37 15.91 -16.66
C LYS A 219 15.31 14.82 -16.74
N LYS A 220 15.29 14.12 -17.88
CA LYS A 220 14.39 12.99 -18.16
C LYS A 220 15.15 11.67 -18.04
N TRP A 221 14.52 10.74 -17.35
CA TRP A 221 15.03 9.40 -17.08
C TRP A 221 14.08 8.35 -17.65
N ARG A 222 14.62 7.23 -18.10
CA ARG A 222 13.94 6.18 -18.88
C ARG A 222 14.00 4.83 -18.14
N PRO A 223 13.26 3.81 -18.59
CA PRO A 223 13.45 2.46 -18.09
C PRO A 223 14.93 2.06 -18.11
N TYR A 224 15.35 1.29 -17.10
CA TYR A 224 16.73 0.88 -16.82
C TYR A 224 17.65 1.96 -16.26
N ASP A 225 17.25 3.24 -16.25
CA ASP A 225 17.97 4.26 -15.50
C ASP A 225 17.78 4.09 -13.98
N VAL A 226 18.68 4.72 -13.22
CA VAL A 226 18.69 4.66 -11.76
C VAL A 226 18.67 6.06 -11.16
N LEU A 227 17.63 6.33 -10.37
CA LEU A 227 17.51 7.52 -9.54
C LEU A 227 17.94 7.21 -8.10
N ARG A 228 18.48 8.21 -7.41
CA ARG A 228 18.84 8.10 -5.99
C ARG A 228 18.42 9.35 -5.25
N ALA A 229 18.00 9.16 -4.00
CA ALA A 229 17.71 10.23 -3.07
C ALA A 229 18.12 9.82 -1.66
N ASP A 230 18.55 10.80 -0.85
CA ASP A 230 18.69 10.64 0.59
C ASP A 230 17.45 11.24 1.26
N LEU A 231 16.81 10.45 2.13
CA LEU A 231 15.59 10.80 2.83
C LEU A 231 15.88 10.85 4.33
N ASN A 232 15.36 11.88 4.98
CA ASN A 232 15.20 11.90 6.43
C ASN A 232 13.83 11.35 6.83
N ARG A 233 13.62 11.19 8.14
CA ARG A 233 12.35 10.73 8.67
C ARG A 233 11.22 11.67 8.24
N GLY A 234 10.19 11.12 7.60
CA GLY A 234 9.05 11.88 7.10
C GLY A 234 9.27 12.54 5.74
N ASP A 235 10.47 12.48 5.14
CA ASP A 235 10.67 12.97 3.78
C ASP A 235 9.92 12.10 2.78
N PHE A 236 9.19 12.74 1.87
CA PHE A 236 8.35 12.08 0.88
C PHE A 236 8.96 12.26 -0.51
N TRP A 237 9.59 11.22 -1.05
CA TRP A 237 10.02 11.19 -2.43
C TRP A 237 8.89 10.75 -3.35
N LEU A 238 8.30 11.70 -4.07
CA LEU A 238 7.20 11.44 -4.99
C LEU A 238 7.74 11.35 -6.41
N ILE A 239 7.61 10.17 -7.01
CA ILE A 239 8.07 9.86 -8.35
C ILE A 239 6.87 9.78 -9.28
N ALA A 240 6.93 10.52 -10.39
CA ALA A 240 5.87 10.63 -11.38
C ALA A 240 6.36 10.12 -12.73
N SER A 241 5.61 9.20 -13.35
CA SER A 241 5.80 8.89 -14.77
C SER A 241 5.03 9.87 -15.64
N GLU A 242 5.74 10.52 -16.54
CA GLU A 242 5.23 11.50 -17.47
C GLU A 242 5.21 10.94 -18.90
N GLY A 243 4.14 11.24 -19.63
CA GLY A 243 4.01 10.92 -21.04
C GLY A 243 2.84 9.98 -21.35
N PRO A 244 2.32 10.05 -22.59
CA PRO A 244 1.18 9.26 -23.00
C PRO A 244 1.50 7.77 -22.94
N GLN A 245 0.55 6.97 -22.44
CA GLN A 245 0.71 5.52 -22.28
C GLN A 245 1.86 5.08 -21.36
N SER A 246 2.46 6.01 -20.63
CA SER A 246 3.56 5.70 -19.71
C SER A 246 3.07 4.83 -18.54
N ASP A 247 3.92 3.94 -18.07
CA ASP A 247 3.67 3.09 -16.91
C ASP A 247 4.89 3.18 -15.99
N ILE A 248 4.74 2.99 -14.69
CA ILE A 248 5.88 2.91 -13.76
C ILE A 248 5.86 1.63 -12.94
N GLY A 249 4.84 0.79 -13.14
CA GLY A 249 4.74 -0.53 -12.56
C GLY A 249 5.93 -1.41 -12.95
N GLY A 250 6.37 -2.24 -12.01
CA GLY A 250 7.57 -3.06 -12.16
C GLY A 250 8.88 -2.33 -11.86
N SER A 251 8.84 -1.03 -11.53
CA SER A 251 10.01 -0.34 -10.98
C SER A 251 10.43 -0.99 -9.66
N TYR A 252 11.73 -1.08 -9.43
CA TYR A 252 12.31 -1.77 -8.28
C TYR A 252 12.98 -0.77 -7.34
N VAL A 253 12.63 -0.81 -6.07
CA VAL A 253 13.10 0.15 -5.06
C VAL A 253 13.96 -0.58 -4.04
N THR A 254 15.14 -0.04 -3.74
CA THR A 254 16.00 -0.52 -2.66
C THR A 254 16.44 0.62 -1.75
N ALA A 255 16.68 0.30 -0.49
CA ALA A 255 17.18 1.27 0.48
C ALA A 255 18.16 0.65 1.49
N ASN A 256 18.96 1.48 2.14
CA ASN A 256 19.86 1.03 3.22
C ASN A 256 19.11 0.77 4.55
N LYS A 257 17.96 1.42 4.76
CA LYS A 257 17.07 1.32 5.93
C LYS A 257 15.63 1.09 5.49
N PRO A 258 14.74 0.58 6.37
CA PRO A 258 13.33 0.42 6.01
C PRO A 258 12.68 1.71 5.52
N ILE A 259 11.81 1.58 4.52
CA ILE A 259 11.06 2.68 3.89
C ILE A 259 9.59 2.29 3.79
N ALA A 260 8.70 3.28 3.78
CA ALA A 260 7.31 3.07 3.40
C ALA A 260 7.17 3.35 1.90
N VAL A 261 6.50 2.48 1.18
CA VAL A 261 6.27 2.62 -0.26
C VAL A 261 4.80 2.53 -0.55
N LEU A 262 4.27 3.50 -1.28
CA LEU A 262 2.94 3.42 -1.86
C LEU A 262 3.04 3.53 -3.38
N SER A 263 2.05 3.00 -4.07
CA SER A 263 1.92 3.20 -5.51
C SER A 263 0.48 3.40 -5.90
N GLY A 264 0.27 3.97 -7.07
CA GLY A 264 -1.06 4.22 -7.58
C GLY A 264 -1.05 5.12 -8.80
N SER A 265 -2.19 5.73 -9.07
CA SER A 265 -2.36 6.62 -10.19
C SER A 265 -3.31 7.75 -9.81
N HIS A 266 -3.00 8.95 -10.28
CA HIS A 266 -3.87 10.12 -10.12
C HIS A 266 -5.33 9.82 -10.49
N CYS A 267 -5.49 9.06 -11.58
CA CYS A 267 -6.72 8.44 -12.02
C CYS A 267 -6.35 7.25 -12.91
N ALA A 268 -7.10 6.16 -12.88
CA ALA A 268 -6.84 4.97 -13.68
C ALA A 268 -8.13 4.45 -14.32
N TYR A 269 -8.07 4.21 -15.64
CA TYR A 269 -9.12 3.47 -16.33
C TYR A 269 -8.82 1.98 -16.27
N ILE A 270 -9.60 1.23 -15.50
CA ILE A 270 -9.41 -0.20 -15.29
C ILE A 270 -10.66 -0.97 -15.73
N PRO A 271 -10.65 -1.66 -16.88
CA PRO A 271 -9.60 -1.72 -17.92
C PRO A 271 -9.41 -0.40 -18.69
N THR A 272 -8.29 -0.24 -19.39
CA THR A 272 -7.90 1.00 -20.10
C THR A 272 -8.86 1.45 -21.21
N SER A 273 -9.78 0.58 -21.63
CA SER A 273 -10.77 0.83 -22.68
C SER A 273 -12.14 1.25 -22.14
N VAL A 274 -12.31 1.34 -20.82
CA VAL A 274 -13.57 1.71 -20.18
C VAL A 274 -13.48 3.16 -19.76
N SER A 275 -14.57 3.91 -19.87
CA SER A 275 -14.69 5.31 -19.43
C SER A 275 -14.95 5.42 -17.92
N ALA A 276 -14.80 6.63 -17.38
CA ALA A 276 -14.69 6.92 -15.95
C ALA A 276 -13.45 6.25 -15.34
N CYS A 277 -12.49 7.08 -14.95
CA CYS A 277 -11.33 6.64 -14.20
C CYS A 277 -11.57 6.87 -12.72
N ASP A 278 -10.92 6.07 -11.88
CA ASP A 278 -10.90 6.26 -10.44
C ASP A 278 -9.45 6.45 -9.98
N PHE A 279 -9.27 7.24 -8.93
CA PHE A 279 -8.03 7.27 -8.16
C PHE A 279 -7.74 5.87 -7.62
N ILE A 280 -6.48 5.46 -7.64
CA ILE A 280 -6.05 4.22 -7.00
C ILE A 280 -4.81 4.47 -6.13
N ILE A 281 -4.73 3.81 -4.98
CA ILE A 281 -3.57 3.86 -4.10
C ILE A 281 -3.46 2.56 -3.29
N GLU A 282 -2.25 2.05 -3.13
CA GLU A 282 -1.97 0.92 -2.26
C GLU A 282 -0.66 1.16 -1.50
N GLN A 283 -0.58 0.76 -0.23
CA GLN A 283 0.70 0.68 0.46
C GLN A 283 1.34 -0.67 0.13
N GLU A 284 2.46 -0.62 -0.58
CA GLU A 284 3.13 -1.80 -1.08
C GLU A 284 3.61 -2.68 0.08
N LEU A 285 3.36 -3.98 -0.05
CA LEU A 285 4.00 -4.97 0.82
C LEU A 285 5.43 -5.22 0.35
N PRO A 286 6.41 -5.32 1.28
CA PRO A 286 7.79 -5.59 0.90
C PRO A 286 7.90 -6.95 0.23
N VAL A 287 8.86 -7.10 -0.70
CA VAL A 287 9.01 -8.35 -1.49
C VAL A 287 9.32 -9.59 -0.65
N ILE A 288 9.74 -9.41 0.60
CA ILE A 288 9.94 -10.50 1.57
C ILE A 288 8.62 -11.12 2.05
N ALA A 289 7.51 -10.38 1.99
CA ALA A 289 6.17 -10.83 2.35
C ALA A 289 5.45 -11.54 1.19
N TRP A 290 5.98 -11.47 -0.03
CA TRP A 290 5.33 -12.03 -1.21
C TRP A 290 5.34 -13.56 -1.24
N GLY A 291 4.17 -14.14 -1.50
CA GLY A 291 3.96 -15.58 -1.64
C GLY A 291 4.05 -16.08 -3.09
N LYS A 292 3.95 -17.41 -3.26
CA LYS A 292 3.95 -18.08 -4.58
C LYS A 292 2.55 -18.43 -5.09
N LYS A 293 1.54 -18.31 -4.23
CA LYS A 293 0.14 -18.64 -4.54
C LYS A 293 -0.71 -17.43 -4.18
N TYR A 294 -1.57 -17.02 -5.10
CA TYR A 294 -2.51 -15.93 -4.89
C TYR A 294 -3.90 -16.40 -5.32
N HIS A 295 -4.88 -16.19 -4.44
CA HIS A 295 -6.26 -16.58 -4.70
C HIS A 295 -7.01 -15.38 -5.28
N VAL A 296 -7.47 -15.50 -6.52
CA VAL A 296 -8.35 -14.51 -7.15
C VAL A 296 -9.77 -15.04 -7.08
N THR A 297 -10.56 -14.49 -6.18
CA THR A 297 -11.96 -14.88 -6.00
C THR A 297 -12.86 -14.08 -6.93
N ASN A 298 -13.98 -14.68 -7.35
CA ASN A 298 -15.04 -13.92 -7.98
C ASN A 298 -15.66 -12.96 -6.95
N ILE A 299 -15.85 -11.71 -7.36
CA ILE A 299 -16.61 -10.74 -6.58
C ILE A 299 -18.08 -10.97 -6.91
N VAL A 300 -18.90 -11.17 -5.87
CA VAL A 300 -20.34 -11.39 -6.01
C VAL A 300 -20.95 -10.27 -6.86
N ASP A 301 -21.84 -10.63 -7.79
CA ASP A 301 -22.52 -9.73 -8.74
C ASP A 301 -21.64 -9.01 -9.77
N ARG A 302 -20.32 -9.23 -9.78
CA ARG A 302 -19.43 -8.66 -10.79
C ARG A 302 -19.58 -9.39 -12.12
N LYS A 303 -20.08 -8.69 -13.15
CA LYS A 303 -20.35 -9.25 -14.49
C LYS A 303 -19.10 -9.68 -15.27
N LYS A 304 -17.92 -9.13 -14.95
CA LYS A 304 -16.66 -9.38 -15.65
C LYS A 304 -15.56 -9.68 -14.63
N ALA A 305 -14.64 -10.57 -15.00
CA ALA A 305 -13.46 -10.86 -14.19
C ALA A 305 -12.63 -9.60 -13.91
N SER A 306 -11.95 -9.58 -12.76
CA SER A 306 -11.00 -8.51 -12.42
C SER A 306 -9.81 -8.53 -13.38
N VAL A 307 -9.27 -7.35 -13.70
CA VAL A 307 -7.98 -7.24 -14.38
C VAL A 307 -6.90 -7.66 -13.40
N ILE A 308 -6.06 -8.62 -13.78
CA ILE A 308 -4.95 -9.09 -12.95
C ILE A 308 -3.65 -8.55 -13.55
N ARG A 309 -2.85 -7.89 -12.72
CA ARG A 309 -1.46 -7.55 -13.02
C ARG A 309 -0.55 -8.32 -12.08
N MET A 310 0.46 -8.97 -12.64
CA MET A 310 1.38 -9.81 -11.89
C MET A 310 2.78 -9.21 -11.95
N PHE A 311 3.44 -9.17 -10.81
CA PHE A 311 4.82 -8.75 -10.68
C PHE A 311 5.64 -9.91 -10.10
N ALA A 312 6.86 -10.07 -10.58
CA ALA A 312 7.78 -11.09 -10.11
C ALA A 312 8.98 -10.40 -9.45
N LYS A 313 9.35 -10.86 -8.26
CA LYS A 313 10.56 -10.37 -7.56
C LYS A 313 11.85 -11.05 -8.03
N GLU A 314 11.73 -12.22 -8.65
CA GLU A 314 12.86 -13.04 -9.13
C GLU A 314 12.86 -13.11 -10.66
N PRO A 315 14.03 -12.99 -11.32
CA PRO A 315 14.13 -13.16 -12.76
C PRO A 315 13.72 -14.58 -13.17
N ASN A 316 13.22 -14.73 -14.39
CA ASN A 316 12.76 -16.02 -14.95
C ASN A 316 11.65 -16.71 -14.13
N THR A 317 10.88 -15.95 -13.33
CA THR A 317 9.69 -16.48 -12.65
C THR A 317 8.66 -16.91 -13.69
N ILE A 318 8.24 -18.18 -13.63
CA ILE A 318 7.17 -18.73 -14.46
C ILE A 318 5.87 -18.73 -13.63
N TRP A 319 4.80 -18.20 -14.21
CA TRP A 319 3.47 -18.21 -13.60
C TRP A 319 2.56 -19.19 -14.33
N GLY A 320 1.59 -19.73 -13.59
CA GLY A 320 0.51 -20.55 -14.11
C GLY A 320 -0.75 -20.30 -13.30
N TYR A 321 -1.90 -20.62 -13.87
CA TYR A 321 -3.19 -20.55 -13.17
C TYR A 321 -3.83 -21.93 -13.17
N ALA A 322 -4.49 -22.27 -12.07
CA ALA A 322 -5.37 -23.43 -11.96
C ALA A 322 -6.79 -22.92 -11.74
N LYS A 323 -7.76 -23.54 -12.40
CA LYS A 323 -9.19 -23.25 -12.22
C LYS A 323 -9.78 -24.15 -11.14
#